data_AF-A0A3C1S6J6-F1
#
_entry.id   AF-A0A3C1S6J6-F1
#
_cell.length_a   1.000
_cell.length_b   1.000
_cell.length_c   1.000
_cell.angle_alpha   90.00
_cell.angle_beta   90.00
_cell.angle_gamma   90.00
#
_symmetry.space_group_name_H-M   'P 1'
#
loop_
_entity.id
_entity.type
_entity.pdbx_description
1 polymer ?
#
loop_
_entity_poly.entity_id
_entity_poly.type
_entity_poly.pdbx_seq_one_letter_code
_entity_poly.pdbx_strand_id
1 'polypeptide(L)'
;PQNTREPNFSAIMGISYETVKSFPKTRNLTRQFNSEGSMTADYRDFTDLQGYTFGIIGFNEPQFGERNFENFGLFVQTEYKIFENLKLDAGIRYDYNSVYQETFNPRIGMIIDPMKNLNIKLLYVTAYIQPSNFYRYENFANPFLLHIPNENLEPEKLKNYSVDVSYTFGEHYAVHLAAYVNKMENIIRAVQAPA
;
A
#
# COMPACT_ATOMS: atom_id res chain seq x y z
N PRO A 1 -13.46 3.59 -44.41
CA PRO A 1 -12.47 3.54 -43.32
C PRO A 1 -12.52 4.84 -42.51
N GLN A 2 -13.12 4.79 -41.31
CA GLN A 2 -13.16 5.96 -40.42
C GLN A 2 -11.73 6.25 -39.95
N ASN A 3 -11.15 7.31 -40.50
CA ASN A 3 -9.83 7.80 -40.13
C ASN A 3 -9.98 8.73 -38.92
N THR A 4 -10.38 8.17 -37.78
CA THR A 4 -10.37 8.88 -36.50
C THR A 4 -8.91 9.00 -36.07
N ARG A 5 -8.30 10.18 -36.28
CA ARG A 5 -7.00 10.51 -35.71
C ARG A 5 -7.07 10.31 -34.20
N GLU A 6 -6.28 9.40 -33.66
CA GLU A 6 -6.13 9.29 -32.22
C GLU A 6 -5.61 10.63 -31.67
N PRO A 7 -6.18 11.13 -30.56
CA PRO A 7 -5.72 12.37 -29.95
C PRO A 7 -4.30 12.18 -29.41
N ASN A 8 -3.42 13.15 -29.67
CA ASN A 8 -2.04 13.11 -29.18
C ASN A 8 -1.92 13.27 -27.66
N PHE A 9 -3.01 13.58 -26.96
CA PHE A 9 -3.06 13.77 -25.52
C PHE A 9 -4.35 13.16 -24.96
N SER A 10 -4.22 12.41 -23.87
CA SER A 10 -5.34 11.96 -23.05
C SER A 10 -5.02 12.17 -21.58
N ALA A 11 -6.05 12.43 -20.78
CA ALA A 11 -5.92 12.58 -19.35
C ALA A 11 -7.12 11.95 -18.64
N ILE A 12 -6.85 11.35 -17.49
CA ILE A 12 -7.85 10.84 -16.56
C ILE A 12 -7.52 11.37 -15.17
N MET A 13 -8.55 11.74 -14.43
CA MET A 13 -8.43 12.17 -13.05
C MET A 13 -9.57 11.57 -12.23
N GLY A 14 -9.36 11.45 -10.94
CA GLY A 14 -10.40 10.95 -10.05
C GLY A 14 -10.08 11.20 -8.59
N ILE A 15 -11.12 11.03 -7.78
CA ILE A 15 -11.05 11.14 -6.33
C ILE A 15 -11.54 9.84 -5.70
N SER A 16 -11.10 9.55 -4.48
CA SER A 16 -11.59 8.46 -3.66
C SER A 16 -11.81 8.93 -2.24
N TYR A 17 -12.84 8.41 -1.58
CA TYR A 17 -13.06 8.58 -0.16
C TYR A 17 -13.39 7.22 0.45
N GLU A 18 -12.78 6.90 1.58
CA GLU A 18 -12.96 5.64 2.28
C GLU A 18 -13.11 5.90 3.78
N THR A 19 -14.04 5.20 4.41
CA THR A 19 -14.13 5.12 5.87
C THR A 19 -13.96 3.66 6.25
N VAL A 20 -12.91 3.36 7.00
CA VAL A 20 -12.58 2.01 7.43
C VAL A 20 -12.91 1.86 8.90
N LYS A 21 -13.68 0.82 9.19
CA LYS A 21 -13.87 0.30 10.54
C LYS A 21 -13.06 -0.98 10.71
N SER A 22 -12.07 -0.96 11.59
CA SER A 22 -11.20 -2.10 11.78
C SER A 22 -11.13 -2.55 13.24
N PHE A 23 -10.96 -3.85 13.42
CA PHE A 23 -10.71 -4.49 14.71
C PHE A 23 -9.36 -5.17 14.62
N PRO A 24 -8.26 -4.53 15.08
CA PRO A 24 -6.91 -5.06 14.94
C PRO A 24 -6.78 -6.47 15.55
N LYS A 25 -7.55 -6.71 16.62
CA LYS A 25 -7.74 -8.00 17.25
C LYS A 25 -9.18 -8.13 17.73
N THR A 26 -9.75 -9.31 17.59
CA THR A 26 -11.03 -9.69 18.18
C THR A 26 -10.80 -10.85 19.16
N ARG A 27 -11.73 -11.08 20.10
CA ARG A 27 -11.65 -12.25 20.97
C ARG A 27 -11.79 -13.52 20.12
N ASN A 28 -11.05 -14.57 20.48
CA ASN A 28 -11.45 -15.93 20.08
C ASN A 28 -12.80 -16.23 20.73
N LEU A 29 -13.83 -16.16 19.93
CA LEU A 29 -15.21 -16.30 20.36
C LEU A 29 -15.55 -17.80 20.47
N THR A 30 -15.91 -18.25 21.68
CA THR A 30 -16.56 -19.56 21.86
C THR A 30 -18.03 -19.56 21.45
N ARG A 31 -18.60 -18.39 21.12
CA ARG A 31 -19.99 -18.16 20.71
C ARG A 31 -20.07 -17.00 19.70
N GLN A 32 -21.05 -17.00 18.81
CA GLN A 32 -21.20 -16.01 17.73
C GLN A 32 -21.12 -14.53 18.22
N PHE A 33 -20.48 -13.69 17.40
CA PHE A 33 -20.28 -12.26 17.65
C PHE A 33 -21.61 -11.49 17.68
N ASN A 34 -21.83 -10.62 18.68
CA ASN A 34 -22.98 -9.73 18.78
C ASN A 34 -22.59 -8.31 18.32
N SER A 35 -23.13 -7.88 17.19
CA SER A 35 -22.84 -6.59 16.55
C SER A 35 -23.49 -5.38 17.22
N GLU A 36 -24.42 -5.57 18.16
CA GLU A 36 -25.14 -4.47 18.85
C GLU A 36 -24.62 -4.19 20.27
N GLY A 37 -23.62 -4.96 20.74
CA GLY A 37 -23.00 -4.75 22.06
C GLY A 37 -21.91 -3.68 22.07
N SER A 38 -21.71 -3.03 23.23
CA SER A 38 -20.52 -2.19 23.47
C SER A 38 -19.24 -3.02 23.24
N MET A 39 -18.36 -2.51 22.38
CA MET A 39 -17.16 -3.20 21.90
C MET A 39 -15.93 -3.01 22.80
N THR A 40 -16.07 -2.29 23.91
CA THR A 40 -15.00 -2.10 24.88
C THR A 40 -15.01 -3.24 25.88
N ALA A 41 -14.20 -4.25 25.63
CA ALA A 41 -13.91 -5.26 26.63
C ALA A 41 -12.56 -4.92 27.27
N ASP A 42 -12.61 -4.49 28.52
CA ASP A 42 -11.44 -4.17 29.34
C ASP A 42 -10.75 -5.47 29.77
N TYR A 43 -9.56 -5.73 29.21
CA TYR A 43 -8.76 -6.93 29.43
C TYR A 43 -7.35 -6.59 29.92
N ARG A 44 -7.19 -5.48 30.62
CA ARG A 44 -5.94 -5.21 31.35
C ARG A 44 -5.64 -6.44 32.23
N ASP A 45 -4.42 -6.97 32.10
CA ASP A 45 -3.93 -8.18 32.78
C ASP A 45 -4.59 -9.51 32.37
N PHE A 46 -5.34 -9.57 31.26
CA PHE A 46 -5.87 -10.84 30.73
C PHE A 46 -4.73 -11.72 30.24
N THR A 47 -4.69 -12.98 30.68
CA THR A 47 -3.73 -13.99 30.22
C THR A 47 -4.44 -15.07 29.39
N ASP A 48 -3.98 -15.33 28.17
CA ASP A 48 -4.53 -16.37 27.31
C ASP A 48 -4.00 -17.78 27.62
N LEU A 49 -4.51 -18.80 26.90
CA LEU A 49 -4.10 -20.20 27.07
C LEU A 49 -2.64 -20.47 26.69
N GLN A 50 -1.99 -19.55 25.97
CA GLN A 50 -0.58 -19.61 25.61
C GLN A 50 0.31 -18.84 26.60
N GLY A 51 -0.26 -18.22 27.63
CA GLY A 51 0.47 -17.46 28.64
C GLY A 51 0.84 -16.03 28.20
N TYR A 52 0.22 -15.50 27.14
CA TYR A 52 0.34 -14.10 26.78
C TYR A 52 -0.59 -13.26 27.66
N THR A 53 -0.02 -12.28 28.35
CA THR A 53 -0.75 -11.29 29.10
C THR A 53 -0.85 -9.98 28.33
N PHE A 54 -2.06 -9.42 28.26
CA PHE A 54 -2.41 -8.24 27.47
C PHE A 54 -2.59 -7.03 28.39
N GLY A 55 -2.24 -5.82 27.93
CA GLY A 55 -2.49 -4.58 28.69
C GLY A 55 -1.63 -4.33 29.94
N ILE A 56 -0.44 -4.92 30.07
CA ILE A 56 0.49 -4.66 31.20
C ILE A 56 1.46 -3.50 30.88
N ILE A 57 1.96 -2.81 31.93
CA ILE A 57 3.06 -1.82 31.96
C ILE A 57 2.83 -0.62 31.02
N GLY A 58 2.05 0.37 31.47
CA GLY A 58 1.92 1.66 30.77
C GLY A 58 1.06 1.63 29.50
N PHE A 59 0.70 0.45 29.00
CA PHE A 59 -0.15 0.26 27.81
C PHE A 59 -1.59 -0.10 28.23
N ASN A 60 -2.28 0.85 28.86
CA ASN A 60 -3.63 0.66 29.42
C ASN A 60 -4.75 0.77 28.39
N GLU A 61 -4.41 1.08 27.13
CA GLU A 61 -5.39 1.21 26.06
C GLU A 61 -5.99 -0.16 25.69
N PRO A 62 -7.31 -0.25 25.52
CA PRO A 62 -7.95 -1.49 25.12
C PRO A 62 -7.40 -1.98 23.78
N GLN A 63 -6.80 -3.17 23.81
CA GLN A 63 -6.30 -3.88 22.63
C GLN A 63 -7.42 -4.33 21.70
N PHE A 64 -8.57 -4.58 22.30
CA PHE A 64 -9.80 -4.94 21.64
C PHE A 64 -10.65 -3.68 21.56
N GLY A 65 -10.70 -3.09 20.38
CA GLY A 65 -11.40 -1.85 20.15
C GLY A 65 -11.47 -1.53 18.67
N GLU A 66 -12.49 -0.78 18.30
CA GLU A 66 -12.62 -0.21 16.98
C GLU A 66 -11.46 0.77 16.73
N ARG A 67 -10.76 0.60 15.61
CA ARG A 67 -9.74 1.51 15.11
C ARG A 67 -10.19 1.99 13.75
N ASN A 68 -10.73 3.19 13.74
CA ASN A 68 -11.28 3.81 12.54
C ASN A 68 -10.27 4.73 11.91
N PHE A 69 -10.31 4.78 10.59
CA PHE A 69 -9.59 5.78 9.83
C PHE A 69 -10.35 6.12 8.56
N GLU A 70 -10.08 7.32 8.08
CA GLU A 70 -10.63 7.84 6.84
C GLU A 70 -9.49 8.06 5.85
N ASN A 71 -9.73 7.73 4.58
CA ASN A 71 -8.84 8.04 3.47
C ASN A 71 -9.52 8.99 2.50
N PHE A 72 -8.77 9.98 2.05
CA PHE A 72 -9.11 10.78 0.89
C PHE A 72 -7.98 10.66 -0.14
N GLY A 73 -8.33 10.37 -1.39
CA GLY A 73 -7.37 10.23 -2.48
C GLY A 73 -7.73 11.12 -3.66
N LEU A 74 -6.72 11.64 -4.34
CA LEU A 74 -6.81 12.37 -5.60
C LEU A 74 -5.73 11.82 -6.54
N PHE A 75 -6.10 11.56 -7.79
CA PHE A 75 -5.13 11.18 -8.81
C PHE A 75 -5.38 11.88 -10.13
N VAL A 76 -4.29 12.07 -10.87
CA VAL A 76 -4.29 12.50 -12.27
C VAL A 76 -3.27 11.65 -13.02
N GLN A 77 -3.64 11.20 -14.22
CA GLN A 77 -2.75 10.50 -15.13
C GLN A 77 -2.97 11.04 -16.54
N THR A 78 -1.88 11.18 -17.29
CA THR A 78 -1.86 11.72 -18.65
C THR A 78 -1.02 10.83 -19.54
N GLU A 79 -1.50 10.55 -20.74
CA GLU A 79 -0.71 9.98 -21.83
C GLU A 79 -0.53 11.05 -22.91
N TYR A 80 0.72 11.26 -23.34
CA TYR A 80 1.06 12.20 -24.39
C TYR A 80 1.91 11.53 -25.47
N LYS A 81 1.41 11.53 -26.70
CA LYS A 81 2.14 11.08 -27.89
C LYS A 81 3.01 12.24 -28.40
N ILE A 82 4.30 12.20 -28.04
CA ILE A 82 5.28 13.21 -28.45
C ILE A 82 5.59 13.05 -29.94
N PHE A 83 5.85 11.81 -30.37
CA PHE A 83 6.07 11.42 -31.76
C PHE A 83 5.29 10.14 -32.06
N GLU A 84 5.17 9.75 -33.34
CA GLU A 84 4.52 8.49 -33.73
C GLU A 84 5.10 7.25 -33.05
N ASN A 85 6.38 7.30 -32.64
CA ASN A 85 7.11 6.22 -32.00
C ASN A 85 7.52 6.52 -30.54
N LEU A 86 7.01 7.59 -29.94
CA LEU A 86 7.36 7.99 -28.58
C LEU A 86 6.14 8.50 -27.82
N LYS A 87 5.77 7.78 -26.76
CA LYS A 87 4.71 8.16 -25.82
C LYS A 87 5.26 8.34 -24.41
N LEU A 88 4.73 9.33 -23.71
CA LEU A 88 4.99 9.59 -22.31
C LEU A 88 3.71 9.33 -21.51
N ASP A 89 3.80 8.50 -20.47
CA ASP A 89 2.77 8.28 -19.45
C ASP A 89 3.24 8.97 -18.17
N ALA A 90 2.47 9.89 -17.64
CA ALA A 90 2.81 10.56 -16.39
C ALA A 90 1.58 10.59 -15.50
N GLY A 91 1.76 10.26 -14.23
CA GLY A 91 0.67 10.22 -13.28
C GLY A 91 1.15 10.49 -11.86
N ILE A 92 0.20 10.86 -11.02
CA ILE A 92 0.45 11.24 -9.65
C ILE A 92 -0.79 10.89 -8.83
N ARG A 93 -0.57 10.29 -7.66
CA ARG A 93 -1.61 10.03 -6.68
C ARG A 93 -1.21 10.62 -5.34
N TYR A 94 -2.10 11.42 -4.78
CA TYR A 94 -2.03 11.92 -3.42
C TYR A 94 -3.09 11.21 -2.58
N ASP A 95 -2.70 10.65 -1.44
CA ASP A 95 -3.63 10.11 -0.46
C ASP A 95 -3.37 10.77 0.89
N TYR A 96 -4.45 11.17 1.57
CA TYR A 96 -4.44 11.60 2.96
C TYR A 96 -5.20 10.55 3.78
N ASN A 97 -4.54 10.00 4.79
CA ASN A 97 -5.15 9.14 5.78
C ASN A 97 -5.22 9.88 7.12
N SER A 98 -6.33 9.73 7.83
CA SER A 98 -6.55 10.40 9.13
C SER A 98 -5.57 10.01 10.24
N VAL A 99 -4.71 9.02 10.01
CA VAL A 99 -3.82 8.43 10.99
C VAL A 99 -2.34 8.57 10.63
N TYR A 100 -1.94 8.20 9.41
CA TYR A 100 -0.54 8.31 8.95
C TYR A 100 -0.31 9.50 8.01
N GLN A 101 -1.30 10.40 7.89
CA GLN A 101 -1.23 11.64 7.13
C GLN A 101 -1.04 11.40 5.62
N GLU A 102 -0.24 12.22 4.94
CA GLU A 102 -0.11 12.22 3.49
C GLU A 102 0.86 11.18 2.90
N THR A 103 0.51 10.70 1.71
CA THR A 103 1.42 9.97 0.82
C THR A 103 1.33 10.53 -0.60
N PHE A 104 2.47 10.49 -1.30
CA PHE A 104 2.61 11.06 -2.62
C PHE A 104 3.30 10.07 -3.54
N ASN A 105 2.60 9.69 -4.61
CA ASN A 105 2.97 8.55 -5.45
C ASN A 105 3.03 8.94 -6.94
N PRO A 106 4.14 9.51 -7.43
CA PRO A 106 4.37 9.72 -8.86
C PRO A 106 4.60 8.41 -9.63
N ARG A 107 4.21 8.44 -10.90
CA ARG A 107 4.44 7.44 -11.94
C ARG A 107 4.88 8.14 -13.21
N ILE A 108 5.98 7.69 -13.79
CA ILE A 108 6.48 8.18 -15.07
C ILE A 108 6.86 6.97 -15.91
N GLY A 109 6.23 6.85 -17.08
CA GLY A 109 6.49 5.82 -18.07
C GLY A 109 6.88 6.46 -19.40
N MET A 110 7.79 5.82 -20.12
CA MET A 110 8.12 6.17 -21.49
C MET A 110 8.00 4.92 -22.33
N ILE A 111 7.24 5.00 -23.42
CA ILE A 111 7.04 3.91 -24.37
C ILE A 111 7.64 4.37 -25.69
N ILE A 112 8.58 3.58 -26.20
CA ILE A 112 9.35 3.86 -27.40
C ILE A 112 9.12 2.69 -28.35
N ASP A 113 8.76 3.00 -29.59
CA ASP A 113 8.57 2.03 -30.67
C ASP A 113 9.57 2.29 -31.80
N PRO A 114 10.88 2.02 -31.63
CA PRO A 114 11.88 2.35 -32.64
C PRO A 114 11.60 1.71 -34.00
N MET A 115 10.93 0.56 -33.99
CA MET A 115 10.49 -0.20 -35.17
C MET A 115 9.10 -0.78 -34.90
N LYS A 116 8.35 -1.12 -35.95
CA LYS A 116 6.97 -1.67 -35.83
C LYS A 116 6.88 -2.94 -34.98
N ASN A 117 7.99 -3.66 -34.82
CA ASN A 117 8.07 -4.93 -34.13
C ASN A 117 8.97 -4.88 -32.88
N LEU A 118 9.39 -3.69 -32.44
CA LEU A 118 10.19 -3.49 -31.24
C LEU A 118 9.52 -2.43 -30.36
N ASN A 119 9.11 -2.82 -29.16
CA ASN A 119 8.58 -1.94 -28.14
C ASN A 119 9.53 -1.94 -26.93
N ILE A 120 9.87 -0.76 -26.45
CA ILE A 120 10.68 -0.55 -25.25
C ILE A 120 9.86 0.31 -24.30
N LYS A 121 9.71 -0.14 -23.06
CA LYS A 121 9.04 0.59 -22.01
C LYS A 121 10.00 0.81 -20.85
N LEU A 122 10.12 2.07 -20.44
CA LEU A 122 10.83 2.49 -19.25
C LEU A 122 9.80 2.96 -18.24
N LEU A 123 9.95 2.57 -16.97
CA LEU A 123 9.00 2.94 -15.93
C LEU A 123 9.72 3.31 -14.63
N TYR A 124 9.29 4.41 -14.04
CA TYR A 124 9.57 4.80 -12.67
C TYR A 124 8.24 4.94 -11.93
N VAL A 125 8.05 4.16 -10.87
CA VAL A 125 6.83 4.19 -10.06
C VAL A 125 7.19 4.24 -8.60
N THR A 126 6.40 4.97 -7.85
CA THR A 126 6.39 4.90 -6.38
C THR A 126 5.08 4.30 -5.90
N ALA A 127 5.14 3.58 -4.80
CA ALA A 127 3.97 3.00 -4.14
C ALA A 127 4.20 3.01 -2.62
N TYR A 128 3.13 2.79 -1.87
CA TYR A 128 3.21 2.63 -0.43
C TYR A 128 2.29 1.51 0.06
N ILE A 129 2.59 1.01 1.25
CA ILE A 129 1.70 0.13 2.02
C ILE A 129 1.42 0.83 3.34
N GLN A 130 0.14 1.02 3.65
CA GLN A 130 -0.25 1.58 4.94
C GLN A 130 0.22 0.68 6.09
N PRO A 131 0.58 1.25 7.25
CA PRO A 131 0.93 0.45 8.41
C PRO A 131 -0.23 -0.45 8.83
N SER A 132 0.08 -1.71 9.15
CA SER A 132 -0.93 -2.61 9.70
C SER A 132 -1.33 -2.16 11.10
N ASN A 133 -2.64 -2.20 11.38
CA ASN A 133 -3.16 -1.94 12.72
C ASN A 133 -2.65 -2.94 13.76
N PHE A 134 -2.21 -4.13 13.33
CA PHE A 134 -1.52 -5.09 14.18
C PHE A 134 -0.25 -4.48 14.80
N TYR A 135 0.68 -3.97 13.98
CA TYR A 135 1.92 -3.38 14.46
C TYR A 135 1.72 -2.04 15.19
N ARG A 136 0.62 -1.34 14.89
CA ARG A 136 0.33 -0.03 15.49
C ARG A 136 -0.29 -0.12 16.88
N TYR A 137 -1.12 -1.12 17.14
CA TYR A 137 -1.93 -1.16 18.36
C TYR A 137 -1.79 -2.44 19.19
N GLU A 138 -1.12 -3.49 18.69
CA GLU A 138 -0.94 -4.69 19.49
C GLU A 138 0.19 -4.54 20.52
N ASN A 139 -0.15 -4.70 21.79
CA ASN A 139 0.76 -5.04 22.88
C ASN A 139 0.54 -6.49 23.36
N PHE A 140 1.57 -7.14 23.89
CA PHE A 140 1.40 -8.34 24.72
C PHE A 140 2.70 -8.62 25.43
N ALA A 141 2.65 -9.32 26.55
CA ALA A 141 3.83 -9.76 27.28
C ALA A 141 3.71 -11.23 27.64
N ASN A 142 4.80 -11.96 27.56
CA ASN A 142 4.98 -13.23 28.26
C ASN A 142 6.40 -13.24 28.88
N PRO A 143 6.78 -14.27 29.65
CA PRO A 143 8.11 -14.32 30.30
C PRO A 143 9.32 -14.23 29.35
N PHE A 144 9.13 -14.37 28.04
CA PHE A 144 10.19 -14.42 27.02
C PHE A 144 10.13 -13.29 25.99
N LEU A 145 8.97 -12.65 25.80
CA LEU A 145 8.72 -11.68 24.73
C LEU A 145 7.73 -10.60 25.20
N LEU A 146 8.08 -9.35 24.93
CA LEU A 146 7.20 -8.18 25.06
C LEU A 146 7.03 -7.56 23.68
N HIS A 147 5.79 -7.43 23.22
CA HIS A 147 5.42 -6.67 22.04
C HIS A 147 4.93 -5.28 22.46
N ILE A 148 5.60 -4.24 21.95
CA ILE A 148 5.31 -2.85 22.23
C ILE A 148 4.73 -2.21 20.95
N PRO A 149 3.52 -1.63 21.01
CA PRO A 149 2.89 -1.00 19.86
C PRO A 149 3.61 0.30 19.50
N ASN A 150 3.56 0.67 18.21
CA ASN A 150 4.04 1.96 17.74
C ASN A 150 2.97 2.65 16.90
N GLU A 151 2.22 3.57 17.51
CA GLU A 151 1.15 4.28 16.82
C GLU A 151 1.67 5.26 15.75
N ASN A 152 2.94 5.66 15.86
CA ASN A 152 3.64 6.59 14.98
C ASN A 152 4.31 5.92 13.77
N LEU A 153 3.94 4.67 13.45
CA LEU A 153 4.45 4.01 12.26
C LEU A 153 4.06 4.78 11.00
N GLU A 154 5.06 5.07 10.18
CA GLU A 154 4.88 5.63 8.83
C GLU A 154 4.62 4.51 7.82
N PRO A 155 3.97 4.81 6.67
CA PRO A 155 3.80 3.85 5.60
C PRO A 155 5.13 3.34 5.04
N GLU A 156 5.15 2.06 4.67
CA GLU A 156 6.25 1.48 3.91
C GLU A 156 6.24 2.05 2.50
N LYS A 157 7.41 2.42 1.97
CA LYS A 157 7.53 3.05 0.65
C LYS A 157 8.31 2.17 -0.30
N LEU A 158 7.86 2.10 -1.55
CA LEU A 158 8.52 1.38 -2.63
C LEU A 158 8.82 2.35 -3.77
N LYS A 159 10.04 2.29 -4.31
CA LYS A 159 10.44 2.91 -5.58
C LYS A 159 10.85 1.81 -6.54
N ASN A 160 10.19 1.73 -7.67
CA ASN A 160 10.46 0.77 -8.73
C ASN A 160 11.03 1.48 -9.96
N TYR A 161 12.08 0.90 -10.52
CA TYR A 161 12.63 1.24 -11.82
C TYR A 161 12.55 -0.02 -12.68
N SER A 162 11.86 0.03 -13.82
CA SER A 162 11.77 -1.11 -14.75
C SER A 162 12.06 -0.74 -16.20
N VAL A 163 12.57 -1.74 -16.92
CA VAL A 163 12.78 -1.73 -18.35
C VAL A 163 12.14 -3.00 -18.90
N ASP A 164 11.24 -2.84 -19.85
CA ASP A 164 10.58 -3.93 -20.55
C ASP A 164 10.85 -3.79 -22.04
N VAL A 165 11.31 -4.85 -22.69
CA VAL A 165 11.60 -4.90 -24.12
C VAL A 165 10.81 -6.04 -24.73
N SER A 166 10.03 -5.73 -25.74
CA SER A 166 9.23 -6.72 -26.48
C SER A 166 9.59 -6.64 -27.94
N TYR A 167 9.94 -7.79 -28.55
CA TYR A 167 10.26 -7.87 -29.96
C TYR A 167 9.50 -9.02 -30.63
N THR A 168 8.88 -8.74 -31.77
CA THR A 168 8.16 -9.74 -32.58
C THR A 168 8.95 -10.07 -33.85
N PHE A 169 9.23 -11.37 -34.07
CA PHE A 169 9.90 -11.89 -35.26
C PHE A 169 8.87 -12.55 -36.19
N GLY A 170 8.65 -11.96 -37.37
CA GLY A 170 7.64 -12.45 -38.32
C GLY A 170 6.21 -12.39 -37.75
N GLU A 171 5.34 -13.30 -38.18
CA GLU A 171 3.95 -13.36 -37.74
C GLU A 171 3.72 -14.36 -36.59
N HIS A 172 4.76 -15.06 -36.12
CA HIS A 172 4.59 -16.26 -35.29
C HIS A 172 5.37 -16.26 -33.97
N TYR A 173 6.37 -15.38 -33.80
CA TYR A 173 7.25 -15.43 -32.64
C TYR A 173 7.36 -14.07 -31.97
N ALA A 174 7.32 -14.06 -30.65
CA ALA A 174 7.56 -12.87 -29.82
C ALA A 174 8.51 -13.23 -28.68
N VAL A 175 9.39 -12.30 -28.34
CA VAL A 175 10.31 -12.38 -27.20
C VAL A 175 10.08 -11.16 -26.33
N HIS A 176 9.96 -11.41 -25.03
CA HIS A 176 9.77 -10.38 -24.02
C HIS A 176 10.86 -10.52 -22.96
N LEU A 177 11.52 -9.41 -22.64
CA LEU A 177 12.54 -9.31 -21.61
C LEU A 177 12.14 -8.19 -20.65
N ALA A 178 12.14 -8.48 -19.34
CA ALA A 178 11.87 -7.50 -18.31
C ALA A 178 12.99 -7.50 -17.27
N ALA A 179 13.44 -6.32 -16.88
CA ALA A 179 14.40 -6.11 -15.81
C ALA A 179 13.89 -5.01 -14.88
N TYR A 180 14.06 -5.18 -13.57
CA TYR A 180 13.56 -4.22 -12.60
C TYR A 180 14.40 -4.17 -11.33
N VAL A 181 14.36 -3.02 -10.65
CA VAL A 181 14.97 -2.79 -9.35
C VAL A 181 13.93 -2.16 -8.42
N ASN A 182 13.81 -2.73 -7.22
CA ASN A 182 12.92 -2.26 -6.17
C ASN A 182 13.75 -1.72 -5.00
N LYS A 183 13.53 -0.46 -4.63
CA LYS A 183 14.07 0.12 -3.41
C LYS A 183 12.93 0.32 -2.41
N MET A 184 13.03 -0.35 -1.27
CA MET A 184 12.06 -0.25 -0.20
C MET A 184 12.63 0.61 0.95
N GLU A 185 11.79 1.48 1.52
CA GLU A 185 12.10 2.39 2.61
C GLU A 185 11.01 2.23 3.69
N ASN A 186 11.33 2.52 4.96
CA ASN A 186 10.41 2.43 6.09
C ASN A 186 9.74 1.05 6.32
N ILE A 187 10.43 -0.05 5.98
CA ILE A 187 9.90 -1.41 6.20
C ILE A 187 9.56 -1.63 7.68
N ILE A 188 8.31 -2.00 7.95
CA ILE A 188 7.81 -2.27 9.30
C ILE A 188 8.21 -3.69 9.70
N ARG A 189 8.93 -3.79 10.81
CA ARG A 189 9.36 -5.07 11.39
C ARG A 189 9.50 -4.93 12.89
N ALA A 190 9.31 -6.05 13.60
CA ALA A 190 9.64 -6.11 15.02
C ALA A 190 11.14 -5.85 15.21
N VAL A 191 11.45 -4.94 16.14
CA VAL A 191 12.82 -4.63 16.57
C VAL A 191 12.88 -4.77 18.08
N GLN A 192 14.07 -5.08 18.60
CA GLN A 192 14.28 -5.10 20.04
C GLN A 192 14.07 -3.68 20.59
N ALA A 193 13.23 -3.57 21.62
CA ALA A 193 13.04 -2.30 22.30
C ALA A 193 14.38 -1.82 22.89
N PRO A 194 14.70 -0.52 22.80
CA PRO A 194 15.83 0.05 23.51
C PRO A 194 15.74 -0.28 25.01
N ALA A 195 16.89 -0.51 25.63
CA ALA A 195 16.98 -0.78 27.07
C ALA A 195 16.61 0.44 27.92
#